data_AF-B9MYL7-F1
#
_entry.id   AF-B9MYL7-F1
#
_cell.length_a   1.000
_cell.length_b   1.000
_cell.length_c   1.000
_cell.angle_alpha   90.00
_cell.angle_beta   90.00
_cell.angle_gamma   90.00
#
_symmetry.space_group_name_H-M   'P 1'
#
loop_
_entity.id
_entity.type
_entity.pdbx_description
1 polymer ?
#
loop_
_entity_poly.entity_id
_entity_poly.type
_entity_poly.pdbx_seq_one_letter_code
_entity_poly.pdbx_strand_id
1 'polypeptide(L)'
;MVWFGPLRSLIVATTTFYRWGVPGIYAHGFRPTIGMQHFDADGTWSSNPGPVELDLQSDAVHEIGNLLRLGRSEDHPGAIMHPYFEYAIKKRNLQDQL
;
A
#
# COMPACT_ATOMS: atom_id res chain seq x y z
N MET A 1 14.06 -7.48 12.88
CA MET A 1 13.67 -7.33 14.30
C MET A 1 12.19 -6.95 14.30
N VAL A 2 11.31 -7.88 14.65
CA VAL A 2 9.85 -7.66 14.64
C VAL A 2 9.37 -7.67 16.08
N TRP A 3 8.66 -6.61 16.46
CA TRP A 3 8.00 -6.43 17.75
C TRP A 3 6.50 -6.67 17.56
N PHE A 4 5.87 -7.43 18.46
CA PHE A 4 4.42 -7.56 18.54
C PHE A 4 3.95 -7.24 19.96
N GLY A 5 3.10 -6.23 20.09
CA GLY A 5 2.23 -6.01 21.26
C GLY A 5 0.77 -6.27 20.87
N PRO A 6 -0.10 -6.69 21.81
CA PRO A 6 -1.48 -7.05 21.49
C PRO A 6 -2.34 -5.80 21.50
N LEU A 7 -3.07 -5.51 20.42
CA LEU A 7 -4.19 -4.59 20.48
C LEU A 7 -5.43 -5.14 19.78
N ARG A 8 -6.53 -4.97 20.51
CA ARG A 8 -7.88 -5.48 20.27
C ARG A 8 -8.58 -4.64 19.20
N SER A 9 -9.29 -5.34 18.32
CA SER A 9 -10.47 -4.91 17.54
C SER A 9 -10.61 -3.41 17.23
N LEU A 10 -10.04 -3.02 16.11
CA LEU A 10 -10.55 -2.00 15.20
C LEU A 10 -10.48 -2.62 13.80
N ILE A 11 -11.35 -2.27 12.86
CA ILE A 11 -11.18 -2.66 11.44
C ILE A 11 -9.96 -1.89 10.93
N VAL A 12 -8.78 -2.39 11.29
CA VAL A 12 -7.47 -1.95 10.86
C VAL A 12 -6.87 -3.20 10.28
N ALA A 13 -6.57 -3.15 8.99
CA ALA A 13 -6.12 -4.32 8.27
C ALA A 13 -4.91 -4.94 8.96
N THR A 14 -4.96 -6.23 9.28
CA THR A 14 -3.76 -6.94 9.72
C THR A 14 -2.75 -6.82 8.58
N THR A 15 -1.62 -6.17 8.87
CA THR A 15 -0.57 -5.88 7.89
C THR A 15 0.61 -6.79 8.14
N THR A 16 1.03 -7.52 7.10
CA THR A 16 2.18 -8.44 7.17
C THR A 16 3.13 -8.19 6.01
N PHE A 17 4.44 -8.21 6.29
CA PHE A 17 5.47 -8.32 5.26
C PHE A 17 5.83 -9.78 5.12
N TYR A 18 5.65 -10.35 3.93
CA TYR A 18 6.12 -11.71 3.64
C TYR A 18 6.62 -11.78 2.20
N ARG A 19 7.58 -12.68 1.96
CA ARG A 19 8.15 -12.85 0.64
C ARG A 19 7.12 -13.46 -0.29
N TRP A 20 6.65 -12.68 -1.26
CA TRP A 20 5.73 -13.16 -2.29
C TRP A 20 6.49 -13.67 -3.50
N GLY A 21 7.50 -12.92 -3.96
CA GLY A 21 8.43 -13.36 -5.01
C GLY A 21 7.84 -13.32 -6.42
N VAL A 22 6.74 -12.58 -6.64
CA VAL A 22 6.19 -12.32 -7.96
C VAL A 22 6.67 -10.94 -8.44
N PRO A 23 7.47 -10.87 -9.51
CA PRO A 23 7.97 -9.60 -10.03
C PRO A 23 6.82 -8.64 -10.38
N GLY A 24 6.94 -7.39 -9.93
CA GLY A 24 5.98 -6.32 -10.24
C GLY A 24 4.70 -6.30 -9.39
N ILE A 25 4.57 -7.19 -8.40
CA ILE A 25 3.50 -7.13 -7.39
C ILE A 25 4.12 -6.75 -6.06
N TYR A 26 3.83 -5.54 -5.58
CA TYR A 26 4.41 -5.02 -4.35
C TYR A 26 3.49 -5.16 -3.14
N ALA A 27 2.18 -5.17 -3.35
CA ALA A 27 1.20 -5.42 -2.30
C ALA A 27 -0.08 -6.07 -2.85
N HIS A 28 -0.88 -6.63 -1.93
CA HIS A 28 -2.27 -6.98 -2.21
C HIS A 28 -3.14 -6.89 -0.95
N GLY A 29 -4.43 -6.60 -1.17
CA GLY A 29 -5.47 -6.61 -0.14
C GLY A 29 -6.49 -7.73 -0.33
N PHE A 30 -6.93 -8.32 0.78
CA PHE A 30 -8.05 -9.25 0.84
C PHE A 30 -9.30 -8.53 1.32
N ARG A 31 -10.32 -8.45 0.45
CA ARG A 31 -11.63 -7.84 0.76
C ARG A 31 -12.26 -8.47 2.04
N PRO A 32 -13.23 -7.78 2.67
CA PRO A 32 -13.97 -8.34 3.79
C PRO A 32 -14.56 -9.73 3.49
N THR A 33 -14.62 -10.65 4.46
CA THR A 33 -14.35 -10.47 5.90
C THR A 33 -12.89 -10.63 6.33
N ILE A 34 -11.97 -10.93 5.40
CA ILE A 34 -10.56 -11.18 5.74
C ILE A 34 -9.87 -9.88 6.17
N GLY A 35 -9.99 -8.82 5.39
CA GLY A 35 -9.50 -7.49 5.77
C GLY A 35 -7.99 -7.43 6.05
N MET A 36 -7.20 -8.23 5.35
CA MET A 36 -5.74 -8.24 5.49
C MET A 36 -5.12 -7.56 4.27
N GLN A 37 -3.97 -6.92 4.46
CA GLN A 37 -3.14 -6.45 3.36
C GLN A 37 -1.71 -6.91 3.59
N HIS A 38 -1.04 -7.30 2.52
CA HIS A 38 0.33 -7.75 2.60
C HIS A 38 1.22 -6.96 1.65
N PHE A 39 2.45 -6.74 2.09
CA PHE A 39 3.52 -6.13 1.30
C PHE A 39 4.58 -7.18 1.01
N ASP A 40 5.15 -7.15 -0.19
CA ASP A 40 6.28 -8.01 -0.52
C ASP A 40 7.48 -7.61 0.35
N ALA A 41 7.99 -8.56 1.14
CA ALA A 41 9.16 -8.35 1.99
C ALA A 41 10.43 -8.07 1.19
N ASP A 42 10.48 -8.44 -0.10
CA ASP A 42 11.60 -8.14 -1.01
C ASP A 42 11.51 -6.70 -1.57
N GLY A 43 10.42 -5.97 -1.32
CA GLY A 43 10.28 -4.57 -1.74
C GLY A 43 11.17 -3.61 -0.95
N THR A 44 11.73 -2.61 -1.64
CA THR A 44 12.46 -1.53 -0.99
C THR A 44 11.47 -0.46 -0.55
N TRP A 45 11.09 -0.46 0.72
CA TRP A 45 10.03 0.38 1.25
C TRP A 45 10.56 1.57 2.05
N SER A 46 9.94 2.73 1.89
CA SER A 46 10.27 3.91 2.68
C SER A 46 9.06 4.81 2.91
N SER A 47 9.07 5.54 4.02
CA SER A 47 8.11 6.61 4.29
C SER A 47 8.53 7.95 3.66
N ASN A 48 9.77 8.04 3.17
CA ASN A 48 10.31 9.16 2.41
C ASN A 48 11.22 8.59 1.31
N PRO A 49 10.63 8.03 0.23
CA PRO A 49 11.35 7.19 -0.72
C PRO A 49 12.42 7.95 -1.48
N GLY A 50 13.62 7.36 -1.52
CA GLY A 50 14.65 7.69 -2.48
C GLY A 50 14.40 7.10 -3.87
N PRO A 51 15.37 7.23 -4.80
CA PRO A 51 15.19 6.88 -6.23
C PRO A 51 14.85 5.42 -6.54
N VAL A 52 15.07 4.50 -5.59
CA VAL A 52 14.86 3.05 -5.75
C VAL A 52 13.88 2.48 -4.72
N GLU A 53 13.18 3.36 -4.01
CA GLU A 53 12.26 3.00 -2.93
C GLU A 53 10.82 3.31 -3.31
N LEU A 54 9.90 2.44 -2.90
CA LEU A 54 8.47 2.65 -3.00
C LEU A 54 7.93 3.32 -1.74
N ASP A 55 6.89 4.12 -1.94
CA ASP A 55 6.23 4.83 -0.87
C ASP A 55 5.26 3.93 -0.10
N LEU A 56 5.69 3.42 1.06
CA LEU A 56 4.90 2.46 1.84
C LEU A 56 3.50 3.00 2.23
N GLN A 57 3.40 4.29 2.55
CA GLN A 57 2.11 4.85 2.97
C GLN A 57 1.15 5.02 1.80
N SER A 58 1.64 5.39 0.62
CA SER A 58 0.75 5.52 -0.55
C SER A 58 0.18 4.15 -0.93
N ASP A 59 1.02 3.11 -0.93
CA ASP A 59 0.58 1.74 -1.21
C ASP A 59 -0.40 1.22 -0.13
N ALA A 60 -0.08 1.44 1.15
CA ALA A 60 -0.98 1.08 2.26
C ALA A 60 -2.36 1.74 2.17
N VAL A 61 -2.43 3.02 1.79
CA VAL A 61 -3.71 3.72 1.64
C VAL A 61 -4.47 3.21 0.41
N HIS A 62 -3.78 2.86 -0.67
CA HIS A 62 -4.39 2.23 -1.84
C HIS A 62 -5.07 0.90 -1.48
N GLU A 63 -4.38 0.05 -0.72
CA GLU A 63 -4.95 -1.22 -0.29
C GLU A 63 -6.10 -1.05 0.71
N ILE A 64 -6.02 -0.08 1.62
CA ILE A 64 -7.17 0.30 2.46
C ILE A 64 -8.35 0.76 1.59
N GLY A 65 -8.11 1.54 0.54
CA GLY A 65 -9.14 1.92 -0.43
C GLY A 65 -9.77 0.70 -1.11
N ASN A 66 -8.97 -0.29 -1.51
CA ASN A 66 -9.46 -1.56 -2.05
C ASN A 66 -10.33 -2.32 -1.03
N LEU A 67 -9.95 -2.33 0.26
CA LEU A 67 -10.73 -2.93 1.34
C LEU A 67 -12.09 -2.25 1.53
N LEU A 68 -12.12 -0.92 1.41
CA LEU A 68 -13.33 -0.10 1.47
C LEU A 68 -14.14 -0.08 0.17
N ARG A 69 -13.72 -0.84 -0.85
CA ARG A 69 -14.34 -0.93 -2.18
C ARG A 69 -14.35 0.40 -2.95
N LEU A 70 -13.33 1.24 -2.74
CA LEU A 70 -13.11 2.39 -3.60
C LEU A 70 -12.72 1.91 -5.01
N GLY A 71 -13.26 2.57 -6.03
CA GLY A 71 -12.91 2.28 -7.43
C GLY A 71 -11.48 2.70 -7.75
N ARG A 72 -10.86 2.00 -8.70
CA ARG A 72 -9.57 2.41 -9.27
C ARG A 72 -9.74 3.68 -10.10
N SER A 73 -8.75 4.56 -10.04
CA SER A 73 -8.65 5.70 -10.96
C SER A 73 -7.67 5.36 -12.08
N GLU A 74 -8.21 4.96 -13.22
CA GLU A 74 -7.39 4.55 -14.38
C GLU A 74 -6.83 5.77 -15.14
N ASP A 75 -7.52 6.91 -15.04
CA ASP A 75 -7.29 8.14 -15.81
C ASP A 75 -6.45 9.20 -15.09
N HIS A 76 -6.23 9.07 -13.77
CA HIS A 76 -5.44 10.02 -12.99
C HIS A 76 -4.23 9.32 -12.33
N PRO A 77 -3.04 9.32 -12.97
CA PRO A 77 -1.85 8.66 -12.43
C PRO A 77 -1.44 9.12 -11.02
N GLY A 78 -1.69 10.39 -10.69
CA GLY A 78 -1.43 10.96 -9.37
C GLY A 78 -2.42 10.54 -8.27
N ALA A 79 -3.54 9.89 -8.62
CA ALA A 79 -4.54 9.48 -7.64
C ALA A 79 -4.07 8.30 -6.81
N ILE A 80 -4.41 8.30 -5.52
CA ILE A 80 -4.06 7.23 -4.58
C ILE A 80 -4.64 5.88 -5.00
N MET A 81 -5.79 5.86 -5.68
CA MET A 81 -6.44 4.66 -6.20
C MET A 81 -5.98 4.25 -7.60
N HIS A 82 -4.96 4.90 -8.17
CA HIS A 82 -4.33 4.44 -9.41
C HIS A 82 -3.48 3.19 -9.13
N PRO A 83 -3.61 2.09 -9.90
CA PRO A 83 -3.04 0.79 -9.56
C PRO A 83 -1.51 0.68 -9.74
N TYR A 84 -0.87 1.69 -10.35
CA TYR A 84 0.57 1.69 -10.60
C TYR A 84 1.30 2.61 -9.64
N PHE A 85 2.36 2.08 -9.02
CA PHE A 85 3.26 2.80 -8.13
C PHE A 85 4.65 2.89 -8.75
N GLU A 86 5.26 4.06 -8.60
CA GLU A 86 6.58 4.38 -9.15
C GLU A 86 7.54 4.71 -8.00
N TYR A 87 8.83 4.42 -8.21
CA TYR A 87 9.87 4.74 -7.23
C TYR A 87 9.93 6.25 -6.99
N ALA A 88 10.27 6.64 -5.76
CA ALA A 88 10.36 8.04 -5.31
C ALA A 88 9.06 8.87 -5.35
N ILE A 89 7.94 8.33 -5.85
CA ILE A 89 6.68 9.06 -5.99
C ILE A 89 5.79 8.85 -4.75
N LYS A 90 5.24 9.95 -4.24
CA LYS A 90 4.23 9.97 -3.16
C LYS A 90 2.86 10.35 -3.70
N LYS A 91 1.82 9.61 -3.35
CA LYS A 91 0.41 9.90 -3.72
C LYS A 91 -0.48 10.28 -2.53
N ARG A 92 0.13 10.84 -1.49
CA ARG A 92 -0.53 11.09 -0.18
C ARG A 92 -1.34 12.38 -0.12
N ASN A 93 -1.12 13.29 -1.06
CA ASN A 93 -1.77 14.59 -1.08
C ASN A 93 -2.97 14.56 -2.02
N LEU A 94 -4.12 15.02 -1.53
CA LEU A 94 -5.31 15.22 -2.34
C LEU A 94 -5.11 16.47 -3.20
N GLN A 95 -4.60 16.26 -4.43
CA GLN A 95 -4.46 17.22 -5.53
C GLN A 95 -3.99 18.64 -5.15
N ASP A 96 -2.70 18.88 -5.40
CA ASP A 96 -2.15 20.06 -6.07
C ASP A 96 -0.69 19.71 -6.42
N GLN A 97 -0.48 18.95 -7.49
CA GLN A 97 0.85 18.69 -8.03
C GLN A 97 0.74 18.61 -9.56
N LEU A 98 0.80 19.81 -10.17
CA LEU A 98 0.85 20.14 -11.61
C LEU A 98 -0.48 20.09 -12.39
#